data_AF-A0A9E2J0B5-F1
#
_entry.id   AF-A0A9E2J0B5-F1
#
_cell.length_a   1.000
_cell.length_b   1.000
_cell.length_c   1.000
_cell.angle_alpha   90.00
_cell.angle_beta   90.00
_cell.angle_gamma   90.00
#
_symmetry.space_group_name_H-M   'P 1'
#
loop_
_entity.id
_entity.type
_entity.pdbx_description
1 polymer ?
#
loop_
_entity_poly.entity_id
_entity_poly.type
_entity_poly.pdbx_seq_one_letter_code
_entity_poly.pdbx_strand_id
1 'polypeptide(L)'
;MKTVDRLTSRGLWRYAIEYTEAAEHLNSLDRASFLIPAYYLVTHGIELGFKAFRAHGYSVENLRKMGHDLKRLVKTANKEGLPEVAPCSKEFLAAIDLINSYYKQKQLEYIQTGSKQYPPISCLIEAMSHY
;
A
#
# COMPACT_ATOMS: atom_id res chain seq x y z
N MET A 1 -25.14 9.00 19.70
CA MET A 1 -23.86 9.73 19.65
C MET A 1 -22.91 8.92 18.78
N LYS A 2 -22.66 9.34 17.52
CA LYS A 2 -21.66 8.65 16.67
C LYS A 2 -20.29 8.90 17.30
N THR A 3 -19.63 7.86 17.77
CA THR A 3 -18.22 7.92 18.18
C THR A 3 -17.44 8.56 17.04
N VAL A 4 -16.85 9.73 17.31
CA VAL A 4 -15.90 10.37 16.40
C VAL A 4 -14.75 9.40 16.26
N ASP A 5 -14.75 8.68 15.14
CA ASP A 5 -13.77 7.65 14.89
C ASP A 5 -12.40 8.31 14.68
N ARG A 6 -11.41 7.93 15.48
CA ARG A 6 -10.09 8.61 15.53
C ARG A 6 -9.23 8.34 14.28
N LEU A 7 -9.65 7.43 13.42
CA LEU A 7 -9.06 7.18 12.10
C LEU A 7 -9.72 8.10 11.08
N THR A 8 -9.10 9.26 10.87
CA THR A 8 -9.53 10.18 9.81
C THR A 8 -8.87 9.79 8.50
N SER A 9 -9.55 10.00 7.37
CA SER A 9 -8.99 9.83 6.01
C SER A 9 -7.63 10.53 5.91
N ARG A 10 -7.53 11.74 6.49
CA ARG A 10 -6.31 12.55 6.52
C ARG A 10 -5.18 11.91 7.34
N GLY A 11 -5.49 11.29 8.49
CA GLY A 11 -4.49 10.59 9.30
C GLY A 11 -3.93 9.37 8.60
N LEU A 12 -4.81 8.58 7.94
CA LEU A 12 -4.41 7.44 7.12
C LEU A 12 -3.54 7.87 5.94
N TRP A 13 -3.92 8.95 5.25
CA TRP A 13 -3.15 9.50 4.13
C TRP A 13 -1.76 9.96 4.56
N ARG A 14 -1.66 10.68 5.69
CA ARG A 14 -0.36 11.08 6.25
C ARG A 14 0.54 9.89 6.51
N TYR A 15 0.02 8.83 7.15
CA TYR A 15 0.81 7.62 7.36
C TYR A 15 1.16 6.92 6.05
N ALA A 16 0.27 6.91 5.07
CA ALA A 16 0.57 6.36 3.74
C ALA A 16 1.81 7.01 3.12
N ILE A 17 1.91 8.35 3.21
CA ILE A 17 3.09 9.11 2.77
C ILE A 17 4.32 8.75 3.62
N GLU A 18 4.24 8.88 4.95
CA GLU A 18 5.38 8.64 5.85
C GLU A 18 5.99 7.24 5.67
N TYR A 19 5.15 6.21 5.47
CA TYR A 19 5.61 4.84 5.19
C TYR A 19 6.25 4.69 3.81
N THR A 20 5.71 5.37 2.79
CA THR A 20 6.25 5.32 1.42
C THR A 20 7.60 6.04 1.36
N GLU A 21 7.72 7.23 1.96
CA GLU A 21 8.97 7.98 2.06
C GLU A 21 10.04 7.18 2.82
N ALA A 22 9.67 6.50 3.91
CA ALA A 22 10.59 5.61 4.62
C ALA A 22 11.06 4.44 3.74
N ALA A 23 10.17 3.85 2.93
CA ALA A 23 10.54 2.80 1.99
C ALA A 23 11.51 3.31 0.91
N GLU A 24 11.24 4.49 0.36
CA GLU A 24 12.11 5.15 -0.62
C GLU A 24 13.49 5.44 -0.03
N HIS A 25 13.54 6.00 1.19
CA HIS A 25 14.79 6.25 1.88
C HIS A 25 15.59 4.96 2.09
N LEU A 26 14.96 3.88 2.57
CA LEU A 26 15.64 2.59 2.74
C LEU A 26 16.16 2.03 1.41
N ASN A 27 15.38 2.15 0.33
CA ASN A 27 15.79 1.73 -0.99
C ASN A 27 17.00 2.55 -1.52
N SER A 28 17.05 3.85 -1.22
CA SER A 28 18.14 4.75 -1.64
C SER A 28 19.51 4.38 -1.05
N LEU A 29 19.53 3.63 0.07
CA LEU A 29 20.76 3.21 0.72
C LEU A 29 21.46 2.04 0.01
N ASP A 30 20.79 1.41 -0.98
CA ASP A 30 21.28 0.29 -1.78
C ASP A 30 21.87 -0.86 -0.93
N ARG A 31 21.18 -1.20 0.17
CA ARG A 31 21.57 -2.31 1.06
C ARG A 31 20.60 -3.46 0.95
N ALA A 32 21.10 -4.64 0.58
CA ALA A 32 20.31 -5.87 0.49
C ALA A 32 19.54 -6.19 1.79
N SER A 33 20.09 -5.85 2.96
CA SER A 33 19.42 -6.04 4.26
C SER A 33 18.14 -5.23 4.44
N PHE A 34 17.93 -4.19 3.64
CA PHE A 34 16.75 -3.33 3.69
C PHE A 34 15.70 -3.62 2.63
N LEU A 35 15.95 -4.58 1.73
CA LEU A 35 15.03 -4.92 0.65
C LEU A 35 13.63 -5.32 1.16
N ILE A 36 13.57 -6.29 2.07
CA ILE A 36 12.28 -6.77 2.61
C ILE A 36 11.58 -5.70 3.46
N PRO A 37 12.27 -5.00 4.39
CA PRO A 37 11.70 -3.84 5.08
C PRO A 37 11.14 -2.78 4.13
N ALA A 38 11.86 -2.42 3.05
CA ALA A 38 11.38 -1.43 2.08
C ALA A 38 10.10 -1.89 1.38
N TYR A 39 10.02 -3.15 0.94
CA TYR A 39 8.78 -3.70 0.37
C TYR A 39 7.64 -3.72 1.38
N TYR A 40 7.90 -4.06 2.64
CA TYR A 40 6.87 -4.03 3.68
C TYR A 40 6.32 -2.60 3.86
N LEU A 41 7.21 -1.62 4.00
CA LEU A 41 6.82 -0.23 4.22
C LEU A 41 6.02 0.34 3.03
N VAL A 42 6.47 0.14 1.79
CA VAL A 42 5.76 0.67 0.61
C VAL A 42 4.40 -0.01 0.43
N THR A 43 4.30 -1.33 0.62
CA THR A 43 3.02 -2.05 0.50
C THR A 43 2.04 -1.65 1.61
N HIS A 44 2.55 -1.41 2.83
CA HIS A 44 1.75 -0.88 3.92
C HIS A 44 1.28 0.55 3.64
N GLY A 45 2.17 1.42 3.13
CA GLY A 45 1.83 2.77 2.71
C GLY A 45 0.71 2.80 1.67
N ILE A 46 0.84 1.99 0.61
CA ILE A 46 -0.19 1.83 -0.43
C ILE A 46 -1.53 1.36 0.17
N GLU A 47 -1.53 0.37 1.07
CA GLU A 47 -2.74 -0.08 1.76
C GLU A 47 -3.42 1.06 2.53
N LEU A 48 -2.65 1.85 3.27
CA LEU A 48 -3.16 3.00 4.01
C LEU A 48 -3.70 4.08 3.07
N GLY A 49 -3.06 4.31 1.92
CA GLY A 49 -3.54 5.24 0.88
C GLY A 49 -4.91 4.83 0.34
N PHE A 50 -5.08 3.56 -0.02
CA PHE A 50 -6.39 3.04 -0.44
C PHE A 50 -7.43 3.10 0.68
N LYS A 51 -7.05 2.87 1.93
CA LYS A 51 -7.97 3.02 3.08
C LYS A 51 -8.35 4.47 3.30
N ALA A 52 -7.42 5.41 3.12
CA ALA A 52 -7.66 6.84 3.24
C ALA A 52 -8.70 7.32 2.21
N PHE A 53 -8.55 6.93 0.94
CA PHE A 53 -9.51 7.23 -0.13
C PHE A 53 -10.95 6.79 0.23
N ARG A 54 -11.07 5.67 0.95
CA ARG A 54 -12.35 4.99 1.21
C ARG A 54 -12.93 5.30 2.58
N ALA A 55 -12.20 6.03 3.43
CA ALA A 55 -12.62 6.28 4.80
C ALA A 55 -13.93 7.08 4.92
N HIS A 56 -14.35 7.81 3.87
CA HIS A 56 -15.64 8.50 3.84
C HIS A 56 -16.87 7.57 3.74
N GLY A 57 -16.71 6.32 3.30
CA GLY A 57 -17.81 5.37 3.08
C GLY A 57 -17.80 4.11 3.95
N TYR A 58 -16.76 3.92 4.77
CA TYR A 58 -16.54 2.68 5.52
C TYR A 58 -16.33 2.93 7.02
N SER A 59 -16.86 2.05 7.87
CA SER A 59 -16.50 2.03 9.29
C SER A 59 -15.04 1.62 9.48
N VAL A 60 -14.41 2.03 10.58
CA VAL A 60 -13.05 1.59 10.92
C VAL A 60 -12.92 0.08 11.01
N GLU A 61 -13.94 -0.61 11.50
CA GLU A 61 -13.96 -2.07 11.54
C GLU A 61 -13.84 -2.65 10.13
N ASN A 62 -14.56 -2.10 9.15
CA ASN A 62 -14.48 -2.53 7.76
C ASN A 62 -13.12 -2.18 7.14
N LEU A 63 -12.56 -1.01 7.43
CA LEU A 63 -11.21 -0.63 6.98
C LEU A 63 -10.14 -1.58 7.53
N ARG A 64 -10.26 -2.02 8.79
CA ARG A 64 -9.34 -2.99 9.40
C ARG A 64 -9.42 -4.37 8.76
N LYS A 65 -10.63 -4.82 8.39
CA LYS A 65 -10.84 -6.09 7.68
C LYS A 65 -10.29 -6.07 6.24
N MET A 66 -9.97 -4.90 5.70
CA MET A 66 -9.41 -4.70 4.37
C MET A 66 -7.87 -4.66 4.38
N GLY A 67 -7.23 -5.59 5.08
CA GLY A 67 -5.77 -5.69 5.16
C GLY A 67 -5.18 -6.69 4.17
N HIS A 68 -3.93 -6.46 3.78
CA HIS A 68 -3.03 -7.39 3.10
C HIS A 68 -3.42 -7.84 1.67
N ASP A 69 -4.53 -7.39 1.09
CA ASP A 69 -4.88 -7.70 -0.30
C ASP A 69 -4.94 -6.43 -1.16
N LEU A 70 -3.78 -6.00 -1.66
CA LEU A 70 -3.62 -4.82 -2.49
C LEU A 70 -4.42 -4.91 -3.80
N LYS A 71 -4.47 -6.10 -4.42
CA LYS A 71 -5.27 -6.30 -5.65
C LYS A 71 -6.75 -6.04 -5.38
N ARG A 72 -7.26 -6.51 -4.25
CA ARG A 72 -8.64 -6.24 -3.83
C ARG A 72 -8.85 -4.75 -3.58
N LEU A 73 -7.91 -4.08 -2.91
CA LEU A 73 -7.98 -2.65 -2.64
C LEU A 73 -8.04 -1.82 -3.92
N VAL A 74 -7.11 -2.04 -4.86
CA VAL A 74 -7.08 -1.40 -6.18
C VAL A 74 -8.39 -1.63 -6.93
N LYS A 75 -8.83 -2.90 -7.03
CA LYS A 75 -10.06 -3.26 -7.76
C LYS A 75 -11.27 -2.55 -7.19
N THR A 76 -11.37 -2.44 -5.86
CA THR A 76 -12.51 -1.78 -5.24
C THR A 76 -12.42 -0.26 -5.34
N ALA A 77 -11.24 0.33 -5.13
CA ALA A 77 -11.04 1.77 -5.31
C ALA A 77 -11.33 2.21 -6.77
N ASN A 78 -10.94 1.40 -7.75
CA ASN A 78 -11.24 1.65 -9.16
C ASN A 78 -12.74 1.69 -9.45
N LYS A 79 -13.54 0.86 -8.78
CA LYS A 79 -15.01 0.88 -8.89
C LYS A 79 -15.66 2.06 -8.18
N GLU A 80 -14.96 2.65 -7.22
CA GLU A 80 -15.42 3.77 -6.39
C GLU A 80 -14.94 5.13 -6.93
N GLY A 81 -14.40 5.18 -8.16
CA GLY A 81 -14.05 6.43 -8.84
C GLY A 81 -12.59 6.87 -8.70
N LEU A 82 -11.71 6.04 -8.13
CA LEU A 82 -10.27 6.36 -8.04
C LEU A 82 -9.65 6.85 -9.38
N PRO A 83 -9.94 6.26 -10.56
CA PRO A 83 -9.27 6.65 -11.80
C PRO A 83 -9.55 8.09 -12.22
N GLU A 84 -10.62 8.71 -11.71
CA GLU A 84 -10.99 10.09 -12.00
C GLU A 84 -10.14 11.11 -11.21
N VAL A 85 -9.59 10.68 -10.07
CA VAL A 85 -8.80 11.55 -9.17
C VAL A 85 -7.32 11.17 -9.13
N ALA A 86 -7.01 9.87 -9.22
CA ALA A 86 -5.68 9.31 -9.10
C ALA A 86 -5.54 8.03 -9.94
N PRO A 87 -5.42 8.13 -11.29
CA PRO A 87 -5.27 6.97 -12.16
C PRO A 87 -3.98 6.21 -11.87
N CYS A 88 -4.11 4.89 -11.68
CA CYS A 88 -2.96 3.99 -11.54
C CYS A 88 -2.30 3.71 -12.89
N SER A 89 -0.97 3.83 -12.96
CA SER A 89 -0.19 3.44 -14.15
C SER A 89 -0.21 1.92 -14.37
N LYS A 90 0.07 1.48 -15.60
CA LYS A 90 0.12 0.03 -15.92
C LYS A 90 1.26 -0.67 -15.18
N GLU A 91 2.37 0.04 -15.01
CA GLU A 91 3.58 -0.38 -14.32
C GLU A 91 3.30 -0.61 -12.84
N PHE A 92 2.58 0.32 -12.19
CA PHE A 92 2.12 0.16 -10.82
C PHE A 92 1.19 -1.04 -10.67
N LEU A 93 0.21 -1.19 -11.57
CA LEU A 93 -0.73 -2.32 -11.52
C LEU A 93 -0.01 -3.67 -11.68
N ALA A 94 0.98 -3.76 -12.58
CA ALA A 94 1.81 -4.95 -12.75
C ALA A 94 2.67 -5.23 -11.50
N ALA A 95 3.24 -4.18 -10.88
CA ALA A 95 4.00 -4.31 -9.65
C ALA A 95 3.12 -4.79 -8.48
N ILE A 96 1.91 -4.24 -8.35
CA ILE A 96 0.91 -4.70 -7.37
C ILE A 96 0.60 -6.18 -7.58
N ASP A 97 0.38 -6.60 -8.82
CA ASP A 97 0.07 -7.99 -9.13
C ASP A 97 1.16 -8.97 -8.67
N LEU A 98 2.42 -8.61 -8.85
CA LEU A 98 3.57 -9.42 -8.44
C LEU A 98 3.73 -9.45 -6.91
N ILE A 99 3.73 -8.28 -6.24
CA ILE A 99 3.99 -8.17 -4.80
C ILE A 99 2.83 -8.67 -3.92
N ASN A 100 1.58 -8.62 -4.42
CA ASN A 100 0.39 -8.93 -3.64
C ASN A 100 0.41 -10.35 -3.08
N SER A 101 1.00 -11.31 -3.80
CA SER A 101 1.10 -12.70 -3.32
C SER A 101 1.88 -12.79 -2.00
N TYR A 102 3.01 -12.08 -1.91
CA TYR A 102 3.87 -12.03 -0.73
C TYR A 102 3.25 -11.22 0.40
N TYR A 103 2.67 -10.05 0.09
CA TYR A 103 2.05 -9.18 1.08
C TYR A 103 0.80 -9.82 1.70
N LYS A 104 -0.06 -10.45 0.90
CA LYS A 104 -1.27 -11.15 1.34
C LYS A 104 -1.00 -12.31 2.29
N GLN A 105 0.11 -13.01 2.08
CA GLN A 105 0.55 -14.12 2.90
C GLN A 105 1.46 -13.67 4.06
N LYS A 106 1.64 -12.36 4.27
CA LYS A 106 2.53 -11.78 5.29
C LYS A 106 3.98 -12.28 5.17
N GLN A 107 4.43 -12.64 3.97
CA GLN A 107 5.80 -13.12 3.75
C GLN A 107 6.87 -12.02 3.84
N LEU A 108 6.44 -10.75 3.93
CA LEU A 108 7.30 -9.62 4.22
C LEU A 108 7.50 -9.42 5.74
N GLU A 109 6.64 -10.03 6.56
CA GLU A 109 6.71 -10.03 8.02
C GLU A 109 7.35 -11.33 8.55
N TYR A 110 6.97 -12.47 7.96
CA TYR A 110 7.41 -13.80 8.36
C TYR A 110 8.20 -14.46 7.24
N ILE A 111 9.44 -14.85 7.53
CA ILE A 111 10.32 -15.44 6.53
C ILE A 111 9.72 -16.74 5.98
N GLN A 112 9.69 -16.85 4.66
CA GLN A 112 9.39 -18.08 3.93
C GLN A 112 10.48 -18.29 2.90
N THR A 113 11.09 -19.47 2.90
CA THR A 113 12.22 -19.83 2.03
C THR A 113 11.76 -20.16 0.61
N GLY A 114 12.63 -19.94 -0.37
CA GLY A 114 12.38 -20.21 -1.78
C GLY A 114 12.80 -19.05 -2.67
N SER A 115 12.82 -19.27 -3.98
CA SER A 115 13.09 -18.21 -4.96
C SER A 115 11.92 -17.23 -4.99
N LYS A 116 12.21 -15.94 -4.77
CA LYS A 116 11.23 -14.86 -4.83
C LYS A 116 11.61 -13.88 -5.92
N GLN A 117 10.60 -13.36 -6.62
CA GLN A 117 10.77 -12.33 -7.62
C GLN A 117 9.96 -11.11 -7.20
N TYR A 118 10.65 -10.01 -6.97
CA TYR A 118 10.03 -8.76 -6.55
C TYR A 118 9.97 -7.78 -7.72
N PRO A 119 8.93 -6.93 -7.82
CA PRO A 119 8.88 -5.90 -8.86
C PRO A 119 9.91 -4.80 -8.56
N PRO A 120 10.33 -4.00 -9.55
CA PRO A 120 11.07 -2.76 -9.27
C PRO A 120 10.29 -1.93 -8.25
N ILE A 121 10.93 -1.60 -7.13
CA ILE A 121 10.24 -0.91 -6.02
C ILE A 121 9.83 0.51 -6.40
N SER A 122 10.53 1.15 -7.34
CA SER A 122 10.13 2.45 -7.91
C SER A 122 8.72 2.42 -8.48
N CYS A 123 8.32 1.33 -9.14
CA CYS A 123 6.95 1.17 -9.65
C CYS A 123 5.89 1.15 -8.55
N LEU A 124 6.25 0.85 -7.30
CA LEU A 124 5.36 0.92 -6.13
C LEU A 124 5.39 2.29 -5.46
N ILE A 125 6.55 2.95 -5.44
CA ILE A 125 6.74 4.28 -4.81
C ILE A 125 6.04 5.38 -5.62
N GLU A 126 6.20 5.39 -6.94
CA GLU A 126 5.69 6.46 -7.83
C GLU A 126 4.17 6.70 -7.70
N ALA A 127 3.40 5.70 -7.31
CA ALA A 127 1.95 5.83 -7.15
C ALA A 127 1.51 6.77 -6.00
N MET A 128 2.42 7.10 -5.08
CA MET A 128 2.13 7.95 -3.92
C MET A 128 2.78 9.34 -4.02
N SER A 129 3.70 9.57 -4.97
CA SER A 129 4.49 10.81 -5.08
C SER A 129 3.84 11.91 -5.95
N HIS A 130 2.67 11.63 -6.55
CA HIS A 130 2.00 12.54 -7.49
C HIS A 130 0.74 13.25 -6.93
N TYR A 131 0.43 13.11 -5.63
CA TYR A 131 -0.80 13.61 -5.02
C TYR A 131 -0.61 14.27 -3.65
#